data_AF-A0A7X8L4U0-F1
#
_entry.id   AF-A0A7X8L4U0-F1
#
_cell.length_a   1.000
_cell.length_b   1.000
_cell.length_c   1.000
_cell.angle_alpha   90.00
_cell.angle_beta   90.00
_cell.angle_gamma   90.00
#
_symmetry.space_group_name_H-M   'P 1'
#
loop_
_entity.id
_entity.type
_entity.pdbx_description
1 polymer ?
#
loop_
_entity_poly.entity_id
_entity_poly.type
_entity_poly.pdbx_seq_one_letter_code
_entity_poly.pdbx_strand_id
1 'polypeptide(L)'
;EIIKLMEDSKVEYHEVKELATKLAEAEIIERIAGGDMTNGSCSSLAFAYAGNKIGFDVLDFRDGTSRLNFSRSTIINDIATHVGGTVVEHTSDFIKANKLLEQVKPGKEYYFTCGKHAAIVRKTASGGYEYLELQSSKSNGFKELNRSELKYRFGAQQSHRFHGKAYNTKDCIIDIDLLKKDATFRKLLGYINTQPDKQRKGEKGTIK
;
A
#
# COMPACT_ATOMS: atom_id res chain seq x y z
N GLU A 1 -11.40 -15.75 -0.28
CA GLU A 1 -11.39 -15.63 1.21
C GLU A 1 -11.46 -14.18 1.68
N ILE A 2 -10.61 -13.27 1.16
CA ILE A 2 -10.63 -11.84 1.56
C ILE A 2 -11.95 -11.11 1.29
N ILE A 3 -12.58 -11.29 0.12
CA ILE A 3 -13.87 -10.64 -0.19
C ILE A 3 -14.94 -11.09 0.80
N LYS A 4 -15.03 -12.40 1.05
CA LYS A 4 -15.94 -12.97 2.05
C LYS A 4 -15.69 -12.41 3.44
N LEU A 5 -14.42 -12.23 3.85
CA LEU A 5 -14.09 -11.58 5.12
C LEU A 5 -14.65 -10.15 5.19
N MET A 6 -14.56 -9.38 4.11
CA MET A 6 -15.11 -8.01 4.08
C MET A 6 -16.64 -8.01 4.18
N GLU A 7 -17.31 -8.92 3.47
CA GLU A 7 -18.76 -9.13 3.51
C GLU A 7 -19.24 -9.54 4.90
N ASP A 8 -18.62 -10.57 5.49
CA ASP A 8 -18.93 -11.08 6.82
C ASP A 8 -18.69 -10.02 7.91
N SER A 9 -17.68 -9.17 7.70
CA SER A 9 -17.34 -8.04 8.57
C SER A 9 -18.24 -6.81 8.38
N LYS A 10 -19.22 -6.88 7.46
CA LYS A 10 -20.14 -5.79 7.11
C LYS A 10 -19.44 -4.49 6.74
N VAL A 11 -18.31 -4.59 6.05
CA VAL A 11 -17.61 -3.41 5.51
C VAL A 11 -18.47 -2.83 4.38
N GLU A 12 -18.77 -1.54 4.46
CA GLU A 12 -19.51 -0.84 3.41
C GLU A 12 -18.75 -0.92 2.07
N TYR A 13 -19.43 -1.40 1.04
CA TYR A 13 -18.89 -1.50 -0.30
C TYR A 13 -19.33 -0.29 -1.13
N HIS A 14 -18.36 0.43 -1.69
CA HIS A 14 -18.63 1.45 -2.70
C HIS A 14 -17.99 1.05 -4.01
N GLU A 15 -18.83 0.86 -5.02
CA GLU A 15 -18.36 0.49 -6.34
C GLU A 15 -17.29 1.46 -6.87
N VAL A 16 -16.28 0.89 -7.53
CA VAL A 16 -15.18 1.62 -8.13
C VAL A 16 -15.45 1.78 -9.63
N LYS A 17 -15.47 3.03 -10.06
CA LYS A 17 -15.70 3.42 -11.46
C LYS A 17 -14.37 3.49 -12.21
N GLU A 18 -14.45 3.48 -13.53
CA GLU A 18 -13.30 3.79 -14.38
C GLU A 18 -13.12 5.30 -14.45
N LEU A 19 -11.87 5.75 -14.45
CA LEU A 19 -11.52 7.15 -14.68
C LEU A 19 -11.83 7.50 -16.14
N ALA A 20 -12.53 8.61 -16.34
CA ALA A 20 -12.84 9.10 -17.69
C ALA A 20 -11.56 9.43 -18.49
N THR A 21 -10.52 9.90 -17.79
CA THR A 21 -9.21 10.20 -18.33
C THR A 21 -8.12 9.68 -17.39
N LYS A 22 -7.01 9.23 -17.97
CA LYS A 22 -5.85 8.80 -17.17
C LYS A 22 -5.30 10.00 -16.40
N LEU A 23 -5.15 9.85 -15.08
CA LEU A 23 -4.56 10.85 -14.21
C LEU A 23 -3.03 10.82 -14.30
N ALA A 24 -2.42 12.00 -14.24
CA ALA A 24 -0.99 12.15 -14.00
C ALA A 24 -0.64 11.79 -12.55
N GLU A 25 0.61 11.40 -12.31
CA GLU A 25 1.08 10.99 -10.98
C GLU A 25 0.85 12.06 -9.91
N ALA A 26 1.15 13.32 -10.22
CA ALA A 26 0.93 14.44 -9.30
C ALA A 26 -0.55 14.60 -8.94
N GLU A 27 -1.46 14.42 -9.90
CA GLU A 27 -2.91 14.50 -9.67
C GLU A 27 -3.39 13.35 -8.78
N ILE A 28 -2.88 12.13 -8.98
CA ILE A 28 -3.20 10.99 -8.11
C ILE A 28 -2.73 11.29 -6.68
N ILE A 29 -1.49 11.75 -6.52
CA ILE A 29 -0.92 12.08 -5.20
C ILE A 29 -1.74 13.18 -4.53
N GLU A 30 -2.05 14.27 -5.22
CA GLU A 30 -2.86 15.35 -4.66
C GLU A 30 -4.26 14.89 -4.25
N ARG A 31 -4.89 14.04 -5.07
CA ARG A 31 -6.23 13.49 -4.81
C ARG A 31 -6.27 12.63 -3.54
N ILE A 32 -5.31 11.72 -3.38
CA ILE A 32 -5.40 10.68 -2.34
C ILE A 32 -4.49 10.92 -1.14
N ALA A 33 -3.44 11.73 -1.24
CA ALA A 33 -2.53 11.94 -0.11
C ALA A 33 -3.14 12.85 0.96
N GLY A 34 -2.55 12.83 2.15
CA GLY A 34 -2.94 13.67 3.27
C GLY A 34 -2.36 13.15 4.57
N GLY A 35 -2.41 13.97 5.63
CA GLY A 35 -2.00 13.50 6.96
C GLY A 35 -2.89 12.35 7.40
N ASP A 36 -2.33 11.16 7.61
CA ASP A 36 -3.10 10.00 8.08
C ASP A 36 -3.60 10.24 9.51
N MET A 37 -4.93 10.32 9.67
CA MET A 37 -5.56 10.39 10.99
C MET A 37 -6.08 9.02 11.44
N THR A 38 -5.72 7.96 10.73
CA THR A 38 -5.96 6.56 11.11
C THR A 38 -4.69 5.93 11.71
N ASN A 39 -4.83 4.73 12.29
CA ASN A 39 -3.71 3.99 12.88
C ASN A 39 -3.26 2.81 11.99
N GLY A 40 -3.22 2.97 10.66
CA GLY A 40 -2.71 1.91 9.77
C GLY A 40 -3.27 1.86 8.34
N SER A 41 -3.58 3.00 7.71
CA SER A 41 -4.11 3.01 6.33
C SER A 41 -3.05 2.82 5.23
N CYS A 42 -1.76 2.72 5.56
CA CYS A 42 -0.68 2.75 4.56
C CYS A 42 -0.85 1.74 3.41
N SER A 43 -1.28 0.52 3.75
CA SER A 43 -1.53 -0.55 2.78
C SER A 43 -2.71 -0.25 1.88
N SER A 44 -3.87 0.13 2.45
CA SER A 44 -5.04 0.50 1.65
C SER A 44 -4.77 1.72 0.77
N LEU A 45 -3.92 2.65 1.25
CA LEU A 45 -3.61 3.88 0.54
C LEU A 45 -2.68 3.63 -0.64
N ALA A 46 -1.70 2.74 -0.46
CA ALA A 46 -0.87 2.24 -1.55
C ALA A 46 -1.71 1.48 -2.59
N PHE A 47 -2.70 0.68 -2.18
CA PHE A 47 -3.64 0.06 -3.12
C PHE A 47 -4.54 1.07 -3.83
N ALA A 48 -5.00 2.13 -3.16
CA ALA A 48 -5.77 3.20 -3.80
C ALA A 48 -4.94 3.96 -4.84
N TYR A 49 -3.66 4.24 -4.56
CA TYR A 49 -2.75 4.77 -5.57
C TYR A 49 -2.65 3.82 -6.77
N ALA A 50 -2.42 2.54 -6.53
CA ALA A 50 -2.31 1.54 -7.59
C ALA A 50 -3.60 1.48 -8.43
N GLY A 51 -4.78 1.54 -7.80
CA GLY A 51 -6.08 1.64 -8.46
C GLY A 51 -6.19 2.84 -9.39
N ASN A 52 -5.85 4.04 -8.92
CA ASN A 52 -5.85 5.24 -9.76
C ASN A 52 -4.85 5.12 -10.92
N LYS A 53 -3.65 4.57 -10.67
CA LYS A 53 -2.61 4.39 -11.68
C LYS A 53 -3.05 3.45 -12.82
N ILE A 54 -3.85 2.44 -12.51
CA ILE A 54 -4.38 1.46 -13.48
C ILE A 54 -5.73 1.85 -14.10
N GLY A 55 -6.30 3.01 -13.73
CA GLY A 55 -7.48 3.61 -14.38
C GLY A 55 -8.77 3.57 -13.58
N PHE A 56 -8.72 3.33 -12.27
CA PHE A 56 -9.89 3.26 -11.40
C PHE A 56 -10.03 4.49 -10.50
N ASP A 57 -11.23 5.04 -10.38
CA ASP A 57 -11.53 6.14 -9.47
C ASP A 57 -11.77 5.61 -8.06
N VAL A 58 -10.73 5.69 -7.23
CA VAL A 58 -10.75 5.20 -5.85
C VAL A 58 -10.12 6.21 -4.89
N LEU A 59 -10.77 6.42 -3.75
CA LEU A 59 -10.27 7.21 -2.64
C LEU A 59 -10.06 6.33 -1.40
N ASP A 60 -9.15 6.70 -0.49
CA ASP A 60 -8.91 5.98 0.76
C ASP A 60 -8.93 6.90 2.00
N PHE A 61 -8.28 6.55 3.10
CA PHE A 61 -8.55 6.97 4.48
C PHE A 61 -9.87 6.48 5.04
N ARG A 62 -10.28 5.28 4.61
CA ARG A 62 -11.28 4.53 5.36
C ARG A 62 -10.70 4.14 6.70
N ASP A 63 -11.50 4.22 7.75
CA ASP A 63 -11.13 3.74 9.07
C ASP A 63 -12.02 2.56 9.50
N GLY A 64 -11.82 2.06 10.73
CA GLY A 64 -12.61 0.95 11.26
C GLY A 64 -12.22 -0.39 10.60
N THR A 65 -13.22 -1.23 10.36
CA THR A 65 -12.99 -2.64 9.99
C THR A 65 -12.28 -2.82 8.66
N SER A 66 -12.54 -1.95 7.67
CA SER A 66 -11.80 -1.98 6.40
C SER A 66 -10.31 -1.77 6.64
N ARG A 67 -9.94 -0.68 7.34
CA ARG A 67 -8.55 -0.37 7.70
C ARG A 67 -7.89 -1.51 8.47
N LEU A 68 -8.60 -2.10 9.44
CA LEU A 68 -8.10 -3.23 10.22
C LEU A 68 -7.84 -4.48 9.37
N ASN A 69 -8.67 -4.74 8.36
CA ASN A 69 -8.46 -5.88 7.46
C ASN A 69 -7.29 -5.61 6.51
N PHE A 70 -7.22 -4.42 5.90
CA PHE A 70 -6.13 -4.05 4.99
C PHE A 70 -4.79 -3.78 5.69
N SER A 71 -4.75 -3.64 7.02
CA SER A 71 -3.52 -3.55 7.80
C SER A 71 -2.95 -4.91 8.25
N ARG A 72 -3.68 -6.02 8.05
CA ARG A 72 -3.22 -7.36 8.48
C ARG A 72 -2.25 -7.94 7.47
N SER A 73 -1.06 -8.29 7.93
CA SER A 73 -0.04 -8.92 7.08
C SER A 73 -0.54 -10.19 6.39
N THR A 74 -1.37 -11.02 7.04
CA THR A 74 -1.94 -12.23 6.42
C THR A 74 -2.75 -11.87 5.17
N ILE A 75 -3.68 -10.93 5.32
CA ILE A 75 -4.55 -10.44 4.25
C ILE A 75 -3.74 -9.84 3.10
N ILE A 76 -2.74 -9.02 3.41
CA ILE A 76 -1.87 -8.41 2.40
C ILE A 76 -1.08 -9.48 1.61
N ASN A 77 -0.54 -10.50 2.30
CA ASN A 77 0.21 -11.57 1.66
C ASN A 77 -0.69 -12.50 0.83
N ASP A 78 -1.95 -12.70 1.23
CA ASP A 78 -2.94 -13.44 0.44
C ASP A 78 -3.29 -12.70 -0.85
N ILE A 79 -3.48 -11.37 -0.79
CA ILE A 79 -3.64 -10.54 -2.00
C ILE A 79 -2.42 -10.70 -2.90
N ALA A 80 -1.21 -10.54 -2.35
CA ALA A 80 0.02 -10.64 -3.12
C ALA A 80 0.13 -11.99 -3.83
N THR A 81 -0.12 -13.08 -3.11
CA THR A 81 -0.05 -14.44 -3.69
C THR A 81 -1.13 -14.65 -4.74
N HIS A 82 -2.35 -14.15 -4.51
CA HIS A 82 -3.47 -14.28 -5.45
C HIS A 82 -3.18 -13.63 -6.80
N VAL A 83 -2.59 -12.43 -6.80
CA VAL A 83 -2.31 -11.67 -8.03
C VAL A 83 -0.96 -12.03 -8.66
N GLY A 84 -0.21 -12.98 -8.09
CA GLY A 84 1.10 -13.41 -8.58
C GLY A 84 2.26 -12.49 -8.19
N GLY A 85 2.11 -11.71 -7.12
CA GLY A 85 3.21 -11.02 -6.44
C GLY A 85 4.11 -11.98 -5.67
N THR A 86 5.22 -11.45 -5.15
CA THR A 86 6.23 -12.22 -4.42
C THR A 86 6.09 -11.99 -2.92
N VAL A 87 6.10 -13.06 -2.13
CA VAL A 87 6.12 -13.02 -0.67
C VAL A 87 7.43 -13.63 -0.17
N VAL A 88 8.12 -12.95 0.73
CA VAL A 88 9.36 -13.42 1.35
C VAL A 88 9.17 -13.54 2.86
N GLU A 89 9.61 -14.68 3.40
CA GLU A 89 9.59 -14.97 4.82
C GLU A 89 11.01 -14.95 5.40
N HIS A 90 11.21 -14.20 6.48
CA HIS A 90 12.47 -14.17 7.23
C HIS A 90 12.23 -13.51 8.60
N THR A 91 13.16 -13.70 9.52
CA THR A 91 13.16 -12.99 10.81
C THR A 91 13.57 -11.53 10.69
N SER A 92 14.20 -11.11 9.59
CA SER A 92 14.82 -9.78 9.40
C SER A 92 14.11 -9.03 8.28
N ASP A 93 13.65 -7.81 8.57
CA ASP A 93 12.96 -6.97 7.60
C ASP A 93 13.91 -6.47 6.51
N PHE A 94 15.18 -6.19 6.86
CA PHE A 94 16.18 -5.76 5.88
C PHE A 94 16.51 -6.84 4.86
N ILE A 95 16.57 -8.12 5.27
CA ILE A 95 16.81 -9.24 4.35
C ILE A 95 15.61 -9.43 3.42
N LYS A 96 14.38 -9.34 3.94
CA LYS A 96 13.17 -9.40 3.10
C LYS A 96 13.13 -8.24 2.11
N ALA A 97 13.36 -7.02 2.58
CA ALA A 97 13.38 -5.81 1.75
C ALA A 97 14.38 -5.93 0.60
N ASN A 98 15.61 -6.37 0.86
CA ASN A 98 16.61 -6.55 -0.21
C ASN A 98 16.14 -7.55 -1.28
N LYS A 99 15.67 -8.73 -0.87
CA LYS A 99 15.18 -9.78 -1.79
C LYS A 99 13.96 -9.32 -2.62
N LEU A 100 13.08 -8.52 -2.01
CA LEU A 100 11.90 -7.98 -2.69
C LEU A 100 12.30 -6.86 -3.68
N LEU A 101 13.15 -5.93 -3.27
CA LEU A 101 13.56 -4.79 -4.09
C LEU A 101 14.42 -5.18 -5.31
N GLU A 102 15.18 -6.27 -5.23
CA GLU A 102 15.94 -6.84 -6.37
C GLU A 102 15.06 -7.09 -7.61
N GLN A 103 13.77 -7.36 -7.40
CA GLN A 103 12.81 -7.67 -8.47
C GLN A 103 12.27 -6.42 -9.19
N VAL A 104 12.39 -5.24 -8.58
CA VAL A 104 11.87 -3.99 -9.14
C VAL A 104 12.62 -3.67 -10.43
N LYS A 105 11.89 -3.37 -11.50
CA LYS A 105 12.44 -3.01 -12.81
C LYS A 105 12.35 -1.49 -13.05
N PRO A 106 13.33 -0.88 -13.75
CA PRO A 106 13.22 0.51 -14.18
C PRO A 106 11.92 0.79 -14.95
N GLY A 107 11.31 1.94 -14.71
CA GLY A 107 10.06 2.34 -15.37
C GLY A 107 8.79 1.63 -14.89
N LYS A 108 8.88 0.82 -13.82
CA LYS A 108 7.75 0.12 -13.21
C LYS A 108 7.56 0.53 -11.75
N GLU A 109 6.32 0.45 -11.28
CA GLU A 109 5.92 0.76 -9.90
C GLU A 109 5.35 -0.50 -9.24
N TYR A 110 5.67 -0.67 -7.96
CA TYR A 110 5.33 -1.87 -7.20
C TYR A 110 4.72 -1.49 -5.86
N TYR A 111 3.65 -2.15 -5.44
CA TYR A 111 3.24 -2.17 -4.04
C TYR A 111 4.26 -2.97 -3.25
N PHE A 112 4.69 -2.48 -2.09
CA PHE A 112 5.75 -3.08 -1.28
C PHE A 112 5.45 -2.95 0.21
N THR A 113 5.66 -4.03 0.98
CA THR A 113 5.63 -3.98 2.44
C THR A 113 7.01 -4.17 3.04
N CYS A 114 7.25 -3.51 4.17
CA CYS A 114 8.39 -3.79 5.04
C CYS A 114 8.07 -3.37 6.46
N GLY A 115 8.34 -4.26 7.43
CA GLY A 115 8.15 -3.96 8.85
C GLY A 115 6.70 -3.61 9.18
N LYS A 116 6.44 -2.33 9.47
CA LYS A 116 5.13 -1.79 9.86
C LYS A 116 4.48 -0.91 8.79
N HIS A 117 5.03 -0.86 7.58
CA HIS A 117 4.58 0.06 6.55
C HIS A 117 4.46 -0.60 5.18
N ALA A 118 3.59 -0.02 4.36
CA ALA A 118 3.39 -0.38 2.96
C ALA A 118 3.37 0.90 2.12
N ALA A 119 4.01 0.86 0.97
CA ALA A 119 4.13 2.01 0.06
C ALA A 119 4.26 1.52 -1.38
N ILE A 120 4.16 2.45 -2.33
CA ILE A 120 4.60 2.20 -3.70
C ILE A 120 6.09 2.45 -3.80
N VAL A 121 6.82 1.57 -4.47
CA VAL A 121 8.26 1.71 -4.73
C VAL A 121 8.58 1.62 -6.22
N ARG A 122 9.65 2.28 -6.64
CA ARG A 122 10.20 2.17 -7.99
C ARG A 122 11.72 2.38 -8.01
N LYS A 123 12.36 2.00 -9.12
CA LYS A 123 13.78 2.29 -9.37
C LYS A 123 13.96 3.69 -9.96
N THR A 124 14.95 4.41 -9.46
CA THR A 124 15.38 5.69 -10.04
C THR A 124 16.26 5.46 -11.27
N ALA A 125 16.41 6.47 -12.11
CA ALA A 125 17.31 6.41 -13.27
C ALA A 125 18.78 6.18 -12.87
N SER A 126 19.18 6.59 -11.67
CA SER A 126 20.52 6.39 -11.10
C SER A 126 20.73 5.00 -10.48
N GLY A 127 19.73 4.11 -10.50
CA GLY A 127 19.81 2.75 -9.98
C GLY A 127 19.46 2.60 -8.48
N GLY A 128 19.09 3.68 -7.80
CA GLY A 128 18.54 3.66 -6.45
C GLY A 128 17.05 3.28 -6.43
N TYR A 129 16.46 3.28 -5.23
CA TYR A 129 15.03 3.09 -5.03
C TYR A 129 14.40 4.34 -4.44
N GLU A 130 13.13 4.55 -4.73
CA GLU A 130 12.30 5.54 -4.06
C GLU A 130 10.97 4.91 -3.64
N TYR A 131 10.38 5.44 -2.56
CA TYR A 131 9.06 5.09 -2.08
C TYR A 131 8.13 6.29 -2.14
N LEU A 132 6.84 6.04 -2.34
CA LEU A 132 5.82 7.07 -2.39
C LEU A 132 5.24 7.33 -0.99
N GLU A 133 5.53 8.51 -0.45
CA GLU A 133 4.91 9.00 0.78
C GLU A 133 3.54 9.61 0.47
N LEU A 134 2.47 9.11 1.10
CA LEU A 134 1.10 9.59 0.92
C LEU A 134 0.42 10.00 2.24
N GLN A 135 1.04 9.70 3.38
CA GLN A 135 0.48 9.86 4.72
C GLN A 135 1.04 11.07 5.48
N SER A 136 1.95 11.82 4.84
CA SER A 136 2.55 13.00 5.43
C SER A 136 1.58 14.18 5.42
N SER A 137 1.55 14.92 6.52
CA SER A 137 0.80 16.18 6.58
C SER A 137 1.50 17.33 5.84
N LYS A 138 2.77 17.16 5.44
CA LYS A 138 3.61 18.24 4.91
C LYS A 138 4.41 17.88 3.66
N SER A 139 4.77 16.62 3.45
CA SER A 139 5.69 16.23 2.39
C SER A 139 5.33 14.88 1.80
N ASN A 140 4.32 14.90 0.92
CA ASN A 140 3.93 13.75 0.12
C ASN A 140 4.72 13.72 -1.21
N GLY A 141 4.68 12.57 -1.90
CA GLY A 141 5.41 12.32 -3.13
C GLY A 141 6.57 11.35 -2.95
N PHE A 142 7.25 11.05 -4.04
CA PHE A 142 8.37 10.10 -4.01
C PHE A 142 9.56 10.63 -3.21
N LYS A 143 10.12 9.76 -2.38
CA LYS A 143 11.27 9.99 -1.49
C LYS A 143 12.28 8.87 -1.70
N GLU A 144 13.56 9.18 -1.55
CA GLU A 144 14.61 8.16 -1.59
C GLU A 144 14.30 7.03 -0.60
N LEU A 145 14.43 5.78 -1.04
CA LEU A 145 14.30 4.59 -0.20
C LEU A 145 15.69 4.03 0.07
N ASN A 146 16.16 4.22 1.30
CA ASN A 146 17.42 3.67 1.77
C ASN A 146 17.23 2.96 3.11
N ARG A 147 18.32 2.42 3.66
CA ARG A 147 18.29 1.66 4.92
C ARG A 147 17.78 2.49 6.11
N SER A 148 18.04 3.79 6.13
CA SER A 148 17.53 4.68 7.19
C SER A 148 16.02 4.82 7.10
N GLU A 149 15.48 5.01 5.89
CA GLU A 149 14.03 5.07 5.67
C GLU A 149 13.36 3.75 6.00
N LEU A 150 13.95 2.61 5.61
CA LEU A 150 13.45 1.29 6.03
C LEU A 150 13.38 1.18 7.56
N LYS A 151 14.43 1.61 8.28
CA LYS A 151 14.46 1.53 9.75
C LYS A 151 13.44 2.46 10.40
N TYR A 152 13.41 3.73 10.01
CA TYR A 152 12.69 4.77 10.74
C TYR A 152 11.28 5.00 10.20
N ARG A 153 11.11 5.06 8.87
CA ARG A 153 9.80 5.28 8.25
C ARG A 153 8.98 4.00 8.15
N PHE A 154 9.62 2.89 7.78
CA PHE A 154 8.96 1.60 7.64
C PHE A 154 8.96 0.78 8.95
N GLY A 155 9.75 1.18 9.95
CA GLY A 155 9.84 0.47 11.22
C GLY A 155 10.50 -0.91 11.09
N ALA A 156 11.39 -1.08 10.11
CA ALA A 156 12.10 -2.33 9.86
C ALA A 156 13.00 -2.73 11.03
N GLN A 157 12.94 -4.00 11.40
CA GLN A 157 13.71 -4.59 12.49
C GLN A 157 14.81 -5.52 11.96
N GLN A 158 15.95 -5.54 12.65
CA GLN A 158 17.05 -6.45 12.32
C GLN A 158 16.65 -7.91 12.50
N SER A 159 15.85 -8.19 13.52
CA SER A 159 15.32 -9.52 13.82
C SER A 159 14.06 -9.39 14.67
N HIS A 160 12.97 -9.99 14.23
CA HIS A 160 11.73 -10.15 14.99
C HIS A 160 11.93 -11.21 16.08
N ARG A 161 11.65 -10.84 17.32
CA ARG A 161 11.82 -11.70 18.50
C ARG A 161 10.63 -11.61 19.43
N PHE A 162 10.19 -12.75 19.95
CA PHE A 162 9.13 -12.86 20.94
C PHE A 162 9.63 -13.75 22.08
N HIS A 163 9.63 -13.24 23.32
CA HIS A 163 10.23 -13.90 24.50
C HIS A 163 11.65 -14.44 24.22
N GLY A 164 12.48 -13.63 23.55
CA GLY A 164 13.87 -13.98 23.22
C GLY A 164 14.05 -14.96 22.05
N LYS A 165 12.97 -15.57 21.54
CA LYS A 165 13.01 -16.48 20.39
C LYS A 165 12.75 -15.73 19.09
N ALA A 166 13.60 -15.95 18.09
CA ALA A 166 13.38 -15.38 16.76
C ALA A 166 12.16 -16.04 16.11
N TYR A 167 11.35 -15.25 15.42
CA TYR A 167 10.22 -15.75 14.64
C TYR A 167 10.19 -15.08 13.28
N ASN A 168 9.68 -15.81 12.29
CA ASN A 168 9.55 -15.31 10.95
C ASN A 168 8.34 -14.39 10.81
N THR A 169 8.50 -13.36 9.99
CA THR A 169 7.41 -12.55 9.47
C THR A 169 7.49 -12.53 7.95
N LYS A 170 6.40 -12.12 7.30
CA LYS A 170 6.28 -12.09 5.85
C LYS A 170 6.10 -10.67 5.36
N ASP A 171 6.79 -10.35 4.27
CA ASP A 171 6.59 -9.12 3.50
C ASP A 171 6.41 -9.48 2.03
N CYS A 172 5.78 -8.58 1.26
CA CYS A 172 5.49 -8.83 -0.13
C CYS A 172 5.81 -7.64 -1.04
N ILE A 173 5.90 -7.94 -2.33
CA ILE A 173 5.96 -6.97 -3.41
C ILE A 173 5.03 -7.40 -4.55
N ILE A 174 4.32 -6.44 -5.13
CA ILE A 174 3.36 -6.68 -6.21
C ILE A 174 3.61 -5.66 -7.30
N ASP A 175 3.89 -6.14 -8.52
CA ASP A 175 3.91 -5.30 -9.72
C ASP A 175 2.49 -4.77 -9.98
N ILE A 176 2.31 -3.45 -10.06
CA ILE A 176 0.98 -2.84 -10.21
C ILE A 176 0.28 -3.32 -11.50
N ASP A 177 1.02 -3.71 -12.53
CA ASP A 177 0.42 -4.25 -13.77
C ASP A 177 -0.31 -5.59 -13.55
N LEU A 178 0.08 -6.36 -12.55
CA LEU A 178 -0.62 -7.61 -12.19
C LEU A 178 -2.01 -7.32 -11.63
N LEU A 179 -2.14 -6.22 -10.87
CA LEU A 179 -3.41 -5.79 -10.27
C LEU A 179 -4.46 -5.39 -11.32
N LYS A 180 -4.02 -4.83 -12.45
CA LYS A 180 -4.91 -4.43 -13.55
C LYS A 180 -5.71 -5.57 -14.16
N LYS A 181 -5.15 -6.78 -14.14
CA LYS A 181 -5.76 -7.97 -14.77
C LYS A 181 -6.69 -8.73 -13.82
N ASP A 182 -6.70 -8.37 -12.53
CA ASP A 182 -7.40 -9.12 -11.51
C ASP A 182 -8.75 -8.47 -11.14
N ALA A 183 -9.84 -9.16 -11.48
CA ALA A 183 -11.19 -8.70 -11.14
C ALA A 183 -11.45 -8.70 -9.63
N THR A 184 -10.75 -9.56 -8.87
CA THR A 184 -10.85 -9.59 -7.40
C THR A 184 -10.28 -8.30 -6.80
N PHE A 185 -9.17 -7.80 -7.33
CA PHE A 185 -8.57 -6.55 -6.90
C PHE A 185 -9.50 -5.36 -7.11
N ARG A 186 -10.18 -5.25 -8.26
CA ARG A 186 -11.19 -4.19 -8.47
C ARG A 186 -12.29 -4.25 -7.41
N LYS A 187 -12.74 -5.44 -7.00
CA LYS A 187 -13.70 -5.59 -5.89
C LYS A 187 -13.09 -5.16 -4.55
N LEU A 188 -11.83 -5.50 -4.28
CA LEU A 188 -11.14 -5.05 -3.05
C LEU A 188 -11.05 -3.54 -2.93
N LEU A 189 -10.78 -2.85 -4.05
CA LEU A 189 -10.78 -1.39 -4.07
C LEU A 189 -12.12 -0.81 -3.60
N GLY A 190 -13.26 -1.45 -3.87
CA GLY A 190 -14.56 -0.98 -3.40
C GLY A 190 -14.77 -1.07 -1.89
N TYR A 191 -14.02 -1.93 -1.20
CA TYR A 191 -14.00 -1.98 0.26
C TYR A 191 -13.08 -0.94 0.89
N ILE A 192 -12.22 -0.30 0.08
CA ILE A 192 -11.36 0.84 0.46
C ILE A 192 -12.06 2.17 0.09
N ASN A 193 -12.74 2.18 -1.06
CA ASN A 193 -13.24 3.38 -1.73
C ASN A 193 -14.15 4.24 -0.87
N THR A 194 -13.67 5.39 -0.40
CA THR A 194 -14.37 6.24 0.57
C THR A 194 -14.93 7.51 -0.05
N GLN A 195 -16.15 7.90 0.34
CA GLN A 195 -16.72 9.19 -0.09
C GLN A 195 -15.84 10.36 0.40
N PRO A 196 -15.67 11.44 -0.39
CA PRO A 196 -14.76 12.54 -0.03
C PRO A 196 -14.99 13.12 1.37
N ASP A 197 -16.25 13.27 1.76
CA ASP A 197 -16.69 13.81 3.06
C ASP A 197 -16.50 12.84 4.24
N LYS A 198 -16.17 11.57 3.97
CA LYS A 198 -15.95 10.52 4.98
C LYS A 198 -14.47 10.13 5.15
N GLN A 199 -13.55 10.75 4.41
CA GLN A 199 -12.12 10.43 4.51
C GLN A 199 -11.54 10.91 5.84
N ARG A 200 -10.87 10.04 6.60
CA ARG A 200 -10.18 10.40 7.85
C ARG A 200 -8.72 10.82 7.60
N LYS A 201 -8.54 11.88 6.81
CA LYS A 201 -7.24 12.54 6.58
C LYS A 201 -7.26 13.99 7.07
N GLY A 202 -6.11 14.50 7.49
CA GLY A 202 -5.97 15.86 8.03
C GLY A 202 -6.25 16.96 7.00
N GLU A 203 -6.54 18.18 7.49
CA GLU A 203 -7.04 19.35 6.73
C GLU A 203 -6.32 19.66 5.40
N LYS A 204 -5.03 19.31 5.29
CA LYS A 204 -4.22 19.52 4.07
C LYS A 204 -4.41 18.45 2.99
N GLY A 205 -5.25 17.43 3.23
CA GLY A 205 -5.59 16.41 2.25
C GLY A 205 -7.02 16.53 1.69
N THR A 206 -7.85 17.40 2.24
CA THR A 206 -9.20 17.69 1.72
C THR A 206 -9.07 18.51 0.43
N ILE A 207 -9.58 17.97 -0.67
CA ILE A 207 -9.84 18.76 -1.88
C ILE A 207 -10.80 19.89 -1.44
N LYS A 208 -10.35 21.14 -1.56
CA LYS A 208 -11.22 22.31 -1.40
C LYS A 208 -11.93 22.61 -2.71
#